data_AF-A0A9P4V2J7-F1
#
_entry.id   AF-A0A9P4V2J7-F1
#
_cell.length_a   1.000
_cell.length_b   1.000
_cell.length_c   1.000
_cell.angle_alpha   90.00
_cell.angle_beta   90.00
_cell.angle_gamma   90.00
#
_symmetry.space_group_name_H-M   'P 1'
#
loop_
_entity.id
_entity.type
_entity.pdbx_description
1 polymer ?
#
loop_
_entity_poly.entity_id
_entity_poly.type
_entity_poly.pdbx_seq_one_letter_code
_entity_poly.pdbx_strand_id
1 'polypeptide(L)'
;MKALVDRDQTITLLRSWSGAEKPIIASYFYWINGSEMQRSQEGLLRCLLYDYLRQCPIAVANAFPDIWTTRVALVAGPHSQIHWKRKTLLESFTHLTTLDTGSAHLCVFIDGLDEYNGDHQDLIDTVQYMSRLKIKLCVASRPWNVFEKAFGNASKIYMQDLNAGDIQLYVKDKLINRPDFQIMRVASIEMDDIITEICEKSQGVFLWVFLVVRSMIAGLINQDQISLLRKRLHDFPSDLNDFFRQIFDSMDPIYRMKTSHMFQATLFAGHSLLTTLTHWYLDDSDDHPDAALTMKVERGDNAIIKERSEQMGVRINGRCKGLLEMRKTGQYTMRAATPTEQPWQEVDFLHRTVRDFFRTLDM
;
A
#
# COMPACT_ATOMS: atom_id res chain seq x y z
N MET A 1 -2.09 -7.75 -4.11
CA MET A 1 -2.92 -8.27 -5.22
C MET A 1 -2.55 -7.75 -6.62
N LYS A 2 -2.04 -6.52 -6.79
CA LYS A 2 -1.74 -5.92 -8.12
C LYS A 2 -0.97 -6.84 -9.09
N ALA A 3 0.14 -7.42 -8.63
CA ALA A 3 0.96 -8.33 -9.45
C ALA A 3 0.18 -9.56 -9.95
N LEU A 4 -0.84 -10.03 -9.22
CA LEU A 4 -1.68 -11.16 -9.63
C LEU A 4 -2.59 -10.76 -10.80
N VAL A 5 -3.19 -9.57 -10.73
CA VAL A 5 -4.13 -9.06 -11.75
C VAL A 5 -3.43 -8.89 -13.09
N ASP A 6 -2.19 -8.40 -13.07
CA ASP A 6 -1.41 -8.11 -14.28
C ASP A 6 -0.64 -9.32 -14.85
N ARG A 7 -0.70 -10.50 -14.21
CA ARG A 7 0.00 -11.70 -14.71
C ARG A 7 -0.72 -12.32 -15.90
N ASP A 8 0.02 -12.60 -16.97
CA ASP A 8 -0.46 -13.35 -18.15
C ASP A 8 -1.06 -14.71 -17.79
N GLN A 9 -0.50 -15.37 -16.77
CA GLN A 9 -1.00 -16.64 -16.28
C GLN A 9 -2.42 -16.52 -15.71
N THR A 10 -2.73 -15.43 -14.98
CA THR A 10 -4.08 -15.15 -14.47
C THR A 10 -5.06 -14.99 -15.63
N ILE A 11 -4.69 -14.21 -16.64
CA ILE A 11 -5.52 -14.01 -17.83
C ILE A 11 -5.77 -15.34 -18.57
N THR A 12 -4.74 -16.18 -18.70
CA THR A 12 -4.84 -17.49 -19.34
C THR A 12 -5.79 -18.43 -18.60
N LEU A 13 -5.67 -18.50 -17.27
CA LEU A 13 -6.57 -19.29 -16.43
C LEU A 13 -8.01 -18.78 -16.49
N LEU A 14 -8.21 -17.46 -16.47
CA LEU A 14 -9.55 -16.87 -16.60
C LEU A 14 -10.18 -17.13 -17.97
N ARG A 15 -9.40 -17.14 -19.06
CA ARG A 15 -9.88 -17.53 -20.40
C ARG A 15 -10.32 -18.99 -20.45
N SER A 16 -9.60 -19.88 -19.76
CA SER A 16 -10.02 -21.28 -19.67
C SER A 16 -11.37 -21.44 -18.97
N TRP A 17 -11.66 -20.56 -18.00
CA TRP A 17 -12.95 -20.51 -17.31
C TRP A 17 -14.06 -19.88 -18.16
N SER A 18 -13.78 -18.81 -18.89
CA SER A 18 -14.79 -18.09 -19.70
C SER A 18 -15.07 -18.73 -21.06
N GLY A 19 -14.33 -19.78 -21.43
CA GLY A 19 -14.54 -20.53 -22.67
C GLY A 19 -14.32 -19.66 -23.91
N ALA A 20 -15.31 -19.62 -24.80
CA ALA A 20 -15.24 -18.84 -26.05
C ALA A 20 -15.39 -17.32 -25.81
N GLU A 21 -15.86 -16.92 -24.63
CA GLU A 21 -16.10 -15.52 -24.31
C GLU A 21 -14.86 -14.87 -23.68
N LYS A 22 -14.65 -13.58 -23.97
CA LYS A 22 -13.57 -12.82 -23.35
C LYS A 22 -13.94 -12.52 -21.88
N PRO A 23 -13.10 -12.90 -20.89
CA PRO A 23 -13.36 -12.57 -19.51
C PRO A 23 -13.17 -11.06 -19.30
N ILE A 24 -14.02 -10.47 -18.46
CA ILE A 24 -13.86 -9.09 -18.00
C ILE A 24 -13.19 -9.13 -16.64
N ILE A 25 -12.08 -8.42 -16.52
CA ILE A 25 -11.35 -8.29 -15.26
C ILE A 25 -11.58 -6.87 -14.77
N ALA A 26 -12.10 -6.74 -13.56
CA ALA A 26 -12.22 -5.48 -12.84
C ALA A 26 -11.45 -5.57 -11.53
N SER A 27 -10.82 -4.47 -11.12
CA SER A 27 -10.01 -4.48 -9.90
C SER A 27 -10.17 -3.21 -9.11
N TYR A 28 -10.09 -3.33 -7.79
CA TYR A 28 -10.07 -2.21 -6.88
C TYR A 28 -9.06 -2.44 -5.77
N PHE A 29 -8.26 -1.43 -5.50
CA PHE A 29 -7.25 -1.47 -4.45
C PHE A 29 -7.60 -0.35 -3.49
N TYR A 30 -8.10 -0.69 -2.31
CA TYR A 30 -8.21 0.30 -1.26
C TYR A 30 -6.83 0.85 -0.96
N TRP A 31 -6.82 2.13 -0.63
CA TRP A 31 -5.62 2.81 -0.20
C TRP A 31 -5.98 3.69 0.99
N ILE A 32 -5.38 3.40 2.14
CA ILE A 32 -5.65 4.12 3.39
C ILE A 32 -5.30 5.62 3.30
N ASN A 33 -4.41 5.97 2.36
CA ASN A 33 -4.06 7.34 2.01
C ASN A 33 -4.74 7.82 0.72
N GLY A 34 -5.69 7.06 0.17
CA GLY A 34 -6.49 7.45 -0.98
C GLY A 34 -7.73 8.24 -0.58
N SER A 35 -8.24 9.10 -1.47
CA SER A 35 -9.36 10.02 -1.23
C SER A 35 -10.56 9.38 -0.53
N GLU A 36 -11.45 10.20 0.05
CA GLU A 36 -12.71 9.70 0.60
C GLU A 36 -13.44 8.77 -0.38
N MET A 37 -13.45 9.12 -1.67
CA MET A 37 -13.98 8.26 -2.74
C MET A 37 -13.18 6.97 -2.93
N GLN A 38 -11.85 7.00 -2.86
CA GLN A 38 -10.99 5.79 -2.94
C GLN A 38 -11.07 4.89 -1.68
N ARG A 39 -11.68 5.39 -0.61
CA ARG A 39 -11.91 4.65 0.63
C ARG A 39 -13.38 4.37 0.89
N SER A 40 -14.26 4.73 -0.05
CA SER A 40 -15.69 4.52 0.06
C SER A 40 -16.14 3.30 -0.75
N GLN A 41 -17.31 2.79 -0.36
CA GLN A 41 -17.96 1.71 -1.08
C GLN A 41 -18.55 2.19 -2.41
N GLU A 42 -18.95 3.47 -2.49
CA GLU A 42 -19.35 4.09 -3.75
C GLU A 42 -18.19 4.05 -4.75
N GLY A 43 -16.98 4.41 -4.33
CA GLY A 43 -15.80 4.36 -5.19
C GLY A 43 -15.45 2.96 -5.64
N LEU A 44 -15.53 1.96 -4.75
CA LEU A 44 -15.38 0.54 -5.10
C LEU A 44 -16.34 0.16 -6.23
N LEU A 45 -17.65 0.35 -6.02
CA LEU A 45 -18.67 -0.09 -6.96
C LEU A 45 -18.57 0.68 -8.29
N ARG A 46 -18.35 2.00 -8.24
CA ARG A 46 -18.19 2.84 -9.44
C ARG A 46 -16.95 2.45 -10.26
N CYS A 47 -15.82 2.16 -9.60
CA CYS A 47 -14.60 1.76 -10.29
C CYS A 47 -14.76 0.40 -10.96
N LEU A 48 -15.35 -0.57 -10.27
CA LEU A 48 -15.60 -1.90 -10.83
C LEU A 48 -16.59 -1.84 -12.01
N LEU A 49 -17.66 -1.04 -11.92
CA LEU A 49 -18.60 -0.82 -13.02
C LEU A 49 -17.93 -0.09 -14.20
N TYR A 50 -17.10 0.92 -13.92
CA TYR A 50 -16.33 1.59 -14.96
C TYR A 50 -15.38 0.61 -15.68
N ASP A 51 -14.67 -0.24 -14.93
CA ASP A 51 -13.79 -1.27 -15.48
C ASP A 51 -14.54 -2.28 -16.35
N TYR A 52 -15.74 -2.68 -15.93
CA TYR A 52 -16.60 -3.54 -16.71
C TYR A 52 -17.06 -2.85 -18.00
N LEU A 53 -17.69 -1.68 -17.87
CA LEU A 53 -18.38 -1.00 -18.97
C LEU A 53 -17.42 -0.43 -20.02
N ARG A 54 -16.18 -0.07 -19.65
CA ARG A 54 -15.16 0.29 -20.64
C ARG A 54 -14.72 -0.89 -21.52
N GLN A 55 -14.82 -2.11 -21.00
CA GLN A 55 -14.49 -3.34 -21.72
C GLN A 55 -15.68 -3.92 -22.50
N CYS A 56 -16.91 -3.65 -22.02
CA CYS A 56 -18.15 -4.04 -22.69
C CYS A 56 -19.15 -2.86 -22.76
N PRO A 57 -18.93 -1.88 -23.66
CA PRO A 57 -19.76 -0.68 -23.75
C PRO A 57 -21.21 -0.95 -24.13
N ILE A 58 -21.48 -2.04 -24.85
CA ILE A 58 -22.84 -2.45 -25.23
C ILE A 58 -23.72 -2.78 -24.01
N ALA A 59 -23.12 -3.07 -22.85
CA ALA A 59 -23.84 -3.41 -21.64
C ALA A 59 -24.31 -2.18 -20.82
N VAL A 60 -23.94 -0.95 -21.22
CA VAL A 60 -24.30 0.28 -20.49
C VAL A 60 -25.81 0.44 -20.36
N ALA A 61 -26.56 0.20 -21.44
CA ALA A 61 -28.02 0.29 -21.45
C ALA A 61 -28.67 -0.69 -20.47
N ASN A 62 -28.08 -1.87 -20.33
CA ASN A 62 -28.58 -2.92 -19.45
C ASN A 62 -28.17 -2.70 -17.99
N ALA A 63 -26.96 -2.20 -17.74
CA ALA A 63 -26.49 -1.88 -16.40
C ALA A 63 -27.33 -0.76 -15.75
N PHE A 64 -27.81 0.18 -16.56
CA PHE A 64 -28.53 1.36 -16.08
C PHE A 64 -29.74 1.69 -16.97
N PRO A 65 -30.79 0.84 -17.01
CA PRO A 65 -31.91 1.00 -17.95
C PRO A 65 -32.65 2.32 -17.79
N ASP A 66 -32.93 2.75 -16.55
CA ASP A 66 -33.65 3.99 -16.26
C ASP A 66 -32.83 5.23 -16.66
N ILE A 67 -31.53 5.23 -16.33
CA ILE A 67 -30.62 6.32 -16.66
C ILE A 67 -30.41 6.39 -18.18
N TRP A 68 -30.25 5.23 -18.83
CA TRP A 68 -30.09 5.15 -20.29
C TRP A 68 -31.32 5.73 -21.00
N THR A 69 -32.52 5.29 -20.63
CA THR A 69 -33.77 5.77 -21.21
C THR A 69 -33.93 7.29 -21.02
N THR A 70 -33.65 7.78 -19.82
CA THR A 70 -33.72 9.21 -19.49
C THR A 70 -32.70 10.03 -20.31
N ARG A 71 -31.47 9.52 -20.47
CA ARG A 71 -30.40 10.19 -21.24
C ARG A 71 -30.68 10.19 -22.74
N VAL A 72 -31.19 9.09 -23.28
CA VAL A 72 -31.58 9.00 -24.70
C VAL A 72 -32.75 9.94 -25.01
N ALA A 73 -33.69 10.11 -24.07
CA ALA A 73 -34.80 11.05 -24.23
C ALA A 73 -34.36 12.54 -24.15
N LEU A 74 -33.30 12.84 -23.39
CA LEU A 74 -32.76 14.19 -23.18
C LEU A 74 -31.66 14.53 -24.19
N VAL A 75 -31.99 14.55 -25.49
CA VAL A 75 -31.04 14.73 -26.60
C VAL A 75 -30.19 16.03 -26.53
N ALA A 76 -30.53 17.03 -25.72
CA ALA A 76 -29.78 18.30 -25.66
C ALA A 76 -29.87 19.07 -24.31
N GLY A 77 -30.05 18.39 -23.18
CA GLY A 77 -30.15 19.05 -21.86
C GLY A 77 -28.80 19.21 -21.15
N PRO A 78 -28.62 20.22 -20.27
CA PRO A 78 -27.45 20.30 -19.40
C PRO A 78 -27.32 19.01 -18.59
N HIS A 79 -26.10 18.47 -18.49
CA HIS A 79 -25.85 17.23 -17.78
C HIS A 79 -26.23 17.38 -16.31
N SER A 80 -27.41 16.89 -15.92
CA SER A 80 -27.73 16.74 -14.50
C SER A 80 -26.70 15.81 -13.87
N GLN A 81 -26.24 16.20 -12.69
CA GLN A 81 -25.29 15.42 -11.93
C GLN A 81 -26.00 14.14 -11.46
N ILE A 82 -25.50 12.98 -11.88
CA ILE A 82 -26.07 11.69 -11.44
C ILE A 82 -25.56 11.42 -10.04
N HIS A 83 -26.47 11.30 -9.08
CA HIS A 83 -26.17 10.86 -7.73
C HIS A 83 -26.18 9.33 -7.68
N TRP A 84 -24.99 8.73 -7.56
CA TRP A 84 -24.82 7.28 -7.54
C TRP A 84 -25.13 6.70 -6.17
N LYS A 85 -26.35 6.18 -6.00
CA LYS A 85 -26.74 5.48 -4.76
C LYS A 85 -26.21 4.05 -4.75
N ARG A 86 -25.77 3.56 -3.58
CA ARG A 86 -25.34 2.17 -3.33
C ARG A 86 -26.28 1.13 -3.95
N LYS A 87 -27.58 1.27 -3.69
CA LYS A 87 -28.62 0.36 -4.20
C LYS A 87 -28.58 0.28 -5.73
N THR A 88 -28.59 1.42 -6.42
CA THR A 88 -28.53 1.49 -7.88
C THR A 88 -27.26 0.84 -8.43
N LEU A 89 -26.10 1.08 -7.82
CA LEU A 89 -24.85 0.48 -8.26
C LEU A 89 -24.83 -1.05 -8.10
N LEU A 90 -25.40 -1.58 -7.02
CA LEU A 90 -25.52 -3.04 -6.82
C LEU A 90 -26.53 -3.68 -7.78
N GLU A 91 -27.67 -3.03 -8.00
CA GLU A 91 -28.67 -3.47 -8.98
C GLU A 91 -28.05 -3.56 -10.38
N SER A 92 -27.16 -2.64 -10.75
CA SER A 92 -26.42 -2.71 -12.01
C SER A 92 -25.59 -3.98 -12.17
N PHE A 93 -24.93 -4.48 -11.11
CA PHE A 93 -24.23 -5.77 -11.18
C PHE A 93 -25.19 -6.94 -11.37
N THR A 94 -26.36 -6.89 -10.75
CA THR A 94 -27.42 -7.91 -10.99
C THR A 94 -27.85 -7.87 -12.45
N HIS A 95 -28.17 -6.71 -12.99
CA HIS A 95 -28.54 -6.58 -14.40
C HIS A 95 -27.46 -7.14 -15.31
N LEU A 96 -26.20 -6.74 -15.11
CA LEU A 96 -25.06 -7.21 -15.91
C LEU A 96 -24.88 -8.73 -15.90
N THR A 97 -25.15 -9.39 -14.76
CA THR A 97 -24.97 -10.84 -14.60
C THR A 97 -26.18 -11.68 -15.02
N THR A 98 -27.34 -11.04 -15.22
CA THR A 98 -28.57 -11.68 -15.71
C THR A 98 -28.72 -11.63 -17.23
N LEU A 99 -27.85 -10.91 -17.94
CA LEU A 99 -27.89 -10.83 -19.39
C LEU A 99 -27.52 -12.17 -20.05
N ASP A 100 -28.44 -12.67 -20.87
CA ASP A 100 -28.25 -13.85 -21.72
C ASP A 100 -27.41 -13.55 -22.98
N THR A 101 -27.02 -12.29 -23.16
CA THR A 101 -26.15 -11.86 -24.26
C THR A 101 -24.70 -12.21 -23.93
N GLY A 102 -24.28 -13.44 -24.24
CA GLY A 102 -22.88 -13.87 -24.21
C GLY A 102 -22.14 -13.44 -22.94
N SER A 103 -22.63 -13.95 -21.80
CA SER A 103 -22.36 -13.52 -20.43
C SER A 103 -20.90 -13.20 -20.14
N ALA A 104 -20.48 -11.96 -20.39
CA ALA A 104 -19.10 -11.57 -20.17
C ALA A 104 -18.67 -11.95 -18.74
N HIS A 105 -17.79 -12.94 -18.68
CA HIS A 105 -17.44 -13.63 -17.46
C HIS A 105 -16.64 -12.69 -16.56
N LEU A 106 -17.32 -12.12 -15.56
CA LEU A 106 -16.74 -11.09 -14.70
C LEU A 106 -15.90 -11.73 -13.59
N CYS A 107 -14.63 -11.35 -13.53
CA CYS A 107 -13.73 -11.60 -12.43
C CYS A 107 -13.34 -10.28 -11.75
N VAL A 108 -13.52 -10.21 -10.43
CA VAL A 108 -13.30 -9.02 -9.62
C VAL A 108 -12.23 -9.30 -8.58
N PHE A 109 -11.24 -8.41 -8.53
CA PHE A 109 -10.18 -8.41 -7.52
C PHE A 109 -10.35 -7.20 -6.59
N ILE A 110 -10.37 -7.42 -5.27
CA ILE A 110 -10.48 -6.34 -4.28
C ILE A 110 -9.37 -6.50 -3.24
N ASP A 111 -8.45 -5.54 -3.16
CA ASP A 111 -7.35 -5.54 -2.20
C ASP A 111 -7.59 -4.55 -1.07
N GLY A 112 -7.22 -4.93 0.15
CA GLY A 112 -7.26 -4.09 1.34
C GLY A 112 -8.66 -3.80 1.90
N LEU A 113 -9.52 -4.81 2.08
CA LEU A 113 -10.86 -4.58 2.67
C LEU A 113 -10.79 -3.90 4.06
N ASP A 114 -9.72 -4.14 4.83
CA ASP A 114 -9.44 -3.51 6.12
C ASP A 114 -9.03 -2.02 6.03
N GLU A 115 -8.87 -1.48 4.81
CA GLU A 115 -8.59 -0.06 4.57
C GLU A 115 -9.85 0.76 4.26
N TYR A 116 -11.02 0.10 4.24
CA TYR A 116 -12.32 0.75 4.06
C TYR A 116 -12.65 1.70 5.22
N ASN A 117 -13.15 2.90 4.90
CA ASN A 117 -13.41 3.95 5.89
C ASN A 117 -14.90 4.03 6.28
N GLY A 118 -15.54 2.90 6.53
CA GLY A 118 -16.95 2.82 6.93
C GLY A 118 -17.23 1.58 7.77
N ASP A 119 -18.50 1.17 7.86
CA ASP A 119 -18.88 -0.03 8.59
C ASP A 119 -18.43 -1.29 7.82
N HIS A 120 -17.49 -2.06 8.38
CA HIS A 120 -17.04 -3.31 7.77
C HIS A 120 -18.18 -4.31 7.52
N GLN A 121 -19.25 -4.27 8.31
CA GLN A 121 -20.42 -5.12 8.07
C GLN A 121 -21.11 -4.76 6.75
N ASP A 122 -21.28 -3.46 6.45
CA ASP A 122 -21.83 -3.01 5.16
C ASP A 122 -20.96 -3.45 3.98
N LEU A 123 -19.63 -3.43 4.14
CA LEU A 123 -18.69 -3.91 3.12
C LEU A 123 -18.79 -5.42 2.95
N ILE A 124 -18.85 -6.18 4.05
CA ILE A 124 -19.04 -7.63 4.04
C ILE A 124 -20.33 -7.99 3.30
N ASP A 125 -21.44 -7.32 3.62
CA ASP A 125 -22.74 -7.54 2.99
C ASP A 125 -22.67 -7.27 1.47
N THR A 126 -21.85 -6.30 1.06
CA THR A 126 -21.61 -5.99 -0.37
C THR A 126 -20.87 -7.11 -1.08
N VAL A 127 -19.77 -7.58 -0.51
CA VAL A 127 -18.97 -8.66 -1.09
C VAL A 127 -19.79 -9.95 -1.13
N GLN A 128 -20.55 -10.23 -0.07
CA GLN A 128 -21.47 -11.37 -0.02
C GLN A 128 -22.59 -11.26 -1.06
N TYR A 129 -23.18 -10.08 -1.24
CA TYR A 129 -24.16 -9.85 -2.30
C TYR A 129 -23.57 -10.16 -3.68
N MET A 130 -22.40 -9.61 -4.00
CA MET A 130 -21.72 -9.86 -5.28
C MET A 130 -21.36 -11.34 -5.46
N SER A 131 -21.02 -12.05 -4.37
CA SER A 131 -20.67 -13.49 -4.43
C SER A 131 -21.83 -14.40 -4.79
N ARG A 132 -23.07 -13.93 -4.65
CA ARG A 132 -24.29 -14.65 -5.07
C ARG A 132 -24.61 -14.44 -6.54
N LEU A 133 -23.94 -13.51 -7.20
CA LEU A 133 -24.07 -13.26 -8.63
C LEU A 133 -23.11 -14.17 -9.41
N LYS A 134 -23.24 -14.19 -10.74
CA LYS A 134 -22.31 -14.92 -11.63
C LYS A 134 -20.97 -14.18 -11.78
N ILE A 135 -20.27 -13.96 -10.67
CA ILE A 135 -19.01 -13.20 -10.57
C ILE A 135 -17.96 -14.06 -9.84
N LYS A 136 -16.75 -14.15 -10.40
CA LYS A 136 -15.59 -14.67 -9.64
C LYS A 136 -15.00 -13.55 -8.79
N LEU A 137 -14.96 -13.74 -7.47
CA LEU A 137 -14.39 -12.78 -6.54
C LEU A 137 -13.11 -13.30 -5.94
N CYS A 138 -12.08 -12.45 -5.94
CA CYS A 138 -10.86 -12.65 -5.17
C CYS A 138 -10.66 -11.39 -4.33
N VAL A 139 -10.76 -11.54 -3.00
CA VAL A 139 -10.65 -10.42 -2.06
C VAL A 139 -9.50 -10.65 -1.10
N ALA A 140 -8.85 -9.57 -0.67
CA ALA A 140 -7.74 -9.61 0.28
C ALA A 140 -7.95 -8.61 1.42
N SER A 141 -7.59 -9.03 2.62
CA SER A 141 -7.63 -8.21 3.83
C SER A 141 -6.59 -8.70 4.83
N ARG A 142 -6.30 -7.89 5.85
CA ARG A 142 -5.72 -8.41 7.10
C ARG A 142 -6.67 -9.44 7.75
N PRO A 143 -6.16 -10.38 8.57
CA PRO A 143 -6.96 -11.42 9.24
C PRO A 143 -7.72 -10.85 10.44
N TRP A 144 -8.43 -9.73 10.26
CA TRP A 144 -9.28 -9.17 11.32
C TRP A 144 -10.48 -10.08 11.56
N ASN A 145 -10.90 -10.19 12.81
CA ASN A 145 -11.97 -11.09 13.24
C ASN A 145 -13.27 -10.93 12.44
N VAL A 146 -13.61 -9.71 12.01
CA VAL A 146 -14.79 -9.44 11.18
C VAL A 146 -14.72 -10.13 9.82
N PHE A 147 -13.55 -10.14 9.17
CA PHE A 147 -13.33 -10.78 7.87
C PHE A 147 -13.13 -12.28 8.01
N GLU A 148 -12.42 -12.75 9.05
CA GLU A 148 -12.30 -14.17 9.33
C GLU A 148 -13.66 -14.81 9.66
N LYS A 149 -14.51 -14.12 10.42
CA LYS A 149 -15.88 -14.57 10.66
C LYS A 149 -16.71 -14.64 9.38
N ALA A 150 -16.55 -13.68 8.48
CA ALA A 150 -17.36 -13.59 7.26
C ALA A 150 -16.89 -14.51 6.12
N PHE A 151 -15.57 -14.66 5.95
CA PHE A 151 -14.95 -15.31 4.78
C PHE A 151 -13.98 -16.45 5.16
N GLY A 152 -13.77 -16.71 6.45
CA GLY A 152 -12.78 -17.68 6.92
C GLY A 152 -13.04 -19.13 6.50
N ASN A 153 -14.27 -19.46 6.10
CA ASN A 153 -14.65 -20.78 5.57
C ASN A 153 -14.62 -20.85 4.03
N ALA A 154 -14.32 -19.75 3.33
CA ALA A 154 -14.13 -19.74 1.90
C ALA A 154 -12.75 -20.30 1.51
N SER A 155 -12.52 -20.54 0.21
CA SER A 155 -11.17 -20.83 -0.30
C SER A 155 -10.25 -19.63 -0.05
N LYS A 156 -9.36 -19.75 0.94
CA LYS A 156 -8.47 -18.68 1.38
C LYS A 156 -7.00 -19.12 1.38
N ILE A 157 -6.13 -18.13 1.28
CA ILE A 157 -4.68 -18.31 1.30
C ILE A 157 -4.10 -17.33 2.31
N TYR A 158 -3.27 -17.83 3.23
CA TYR A 158 -2.47 -17.02 4.12
C TYR A 158 -1.08 -16.81 3.51
N MET A 159 -0.75 -15.56 3.19
CA MET A 159 0.51 -15.24 2.53
C MET A 159 1.73 -15.57 3.39
N GLN A 160 1.61 -15.41 4.72
CA GLN A 160 2.68 -15.71 5.66
C GLN A 160 3.04 -17.20 5.70
N ASP A 161 2.12 -18.08 5.33
CA ASP A 161 2.35 -19.53 5.32
C ASP A 161 3.01 -20.01 4.02
N LEU A 162 3.05 -19.15 2.98
CA LEU A 162 3.50 -19.52 1.63
C LEU A 162 4.74 -18.77 1.15
N ASN A 163 5.28 -17.84 1.94
CA ASN A 163 6.40 -16.98 1.52
C ASN A 163 7.77 -17.40 2.08
N ALA A 164 7.85 -18.55 2.77
CA ALA A 164 9.10 -19.04 3.36
C ALA A 164 10.24 -19.18 2.33
N GLY A 165 9.93 -19.66 1.12
CA GLY A 165 10.92 -19.77 0.04
C GLY A 165 11.41 -18.40 -0.44
N ASP A 166 10.53 -17.41 -0.56
CA ASP A 166 10.88 -16.04 -0.94
C ASP A 166 11.74 -15.36 0.12
N ILE A 167 11.44 -15.61 1.40
CA ILE A 167 12.25 -15.14 2.53
C ILE A 167 13.66 -15.72 2.47
N GLN A 168 13.79 -17.04 2.27
CA GLN A 168 15.10 -17.69 2.13
C GLN A 168 15.90 -17.13 0.95
N LEU A 169 15.24 -16.92 -0.20
CA LEU A 169 15.86 -16.31 -1.38
C LEU A 169 16.33 -14.88 -1.10
N TYR A 170 15.51 -14.08 -0.42
CA TYR A 170 15.87 -12.71 -0.05
C TYR A 170 17.07 -12.67 0.90
N VAL A 171 17.06 -13.48 1.97
CA VAL A 171 18.16 -13.59 2.92
C VAL A 171 19.43 -14.07 2.20
N LYS A 172 19.30 -15.04 1.29
CA LYS A 172 20.44 -15.50 0.49
C LYS A 172 21.04 -14.37 -0.35
N ASP A 173 20.21 -13.63 -1.08
CA ASP A 173 20.66 -12.57 -1.96
C ASP A 173 21.28 -11.39 -1.19
N LYS A 174 20.62 -10.95 -0.11
CA LYS A 174 21.00 -9.73 0.60
C LYS A 174 22.02 -9.92 1.71
N LEU A 175 22.09 -11.11 2.30
CA LEU A 175 22.96 -11.40 3.44
C LEU A 175 24.00 -12.45 3.10
N ILE A 176 23.58 -13.66 2.69
CA ILE A 176 24.51 -14.78 2.49
C ILE A 176 25.52 -14.45 1.41
N ASN A 177 25.09 -13.98 0.24
CA ASN A 177 25.99 -13.73 -0.91
C ASN A 177 27.00 -12.58 -0.70
N ARG A 178 26.98 -11.91 0.46
CA ARG A 178 27.92 -10.82 0.74
C ARG A 178 29.32 -11.35 1.05
N PRO A 179 30.40 -10.67 0.60
CA PRO A 179 31.77 -11.11 0.87
C PRO A 179 32.11 -11.21 2.37
N ASP A 180 31.69 -10.22 3.16
CA ASP A 180 31.91 -10.18 4.61
C ASP A 180 31.22 -11.34 5.34
N PHE A 181 29.97 -11.65 4.97
CA PHE A 181 29.24 -12.81 5.50
C PHE A 181 29.93 -14.12 5.13
N GLN A 182 30.34 -14.29 3.87
CA GLN A 182 31.01 -15.52 3.41
C GLN A 182 32.33 -15.78 4.15
N ILE A 183 33.12 -14.73 4.41
CA ILE A 183 34.36 -14.85 5.19
C ILE A 183 34.07 -15.39 6.60
N MET A 184 33.07 -14.83 7.28
CA MET A 184 32.70 -15.29 8.62
C MET A 184 32.11 -16.71 8.60
N ARG A 185 31.34 -17.04 7.57
CA ARG A 185 30.72 -18.37 7.39
C ARG A 185 31.77 -19.47 7.18
N VAL A 186 32.86 -19.18 6.46
CA VAL A 186 33.99 -20.12 6.33
C VAL A 186 34.67 -20.36 7.68
N ALA A 187 34.73 -19.33 8.53
CA ALA A 187 35.34 -19.42 9.85
C ALA A 187 34.44 -20.12 10.89
N SER A 188 33.12 -20.14 10.72
CA SER A 188 32.20 -20.76 11.68
C SER A 188 30.88 -21.20 11.06
N ILE A 189 30.47 -22.45 11.37
CA ILE A 189 29.19 -23.03 10.99
C ILE A 189 27.99 -22.31 11.66
N GLU A 190 28.22 -21.58 12.77
CA GLU A 190 27.17 -20.86 13.50
C GLU A 190 26.47 -19.78 12.64
N MET A 191 27.11 -19.35 11.56
CA MET A 191 26.50 -18.42 10.61
C MET A 191 25.30 -19.04 9.89
N ASP A 192 25.29 -20.36 9.66
CA ASP A 192 24.16 -21.06 9.06
C ASP A 192 22.98 -21.19 10.05
N ASP A 193 23.28 -21.33 11.35
CA ASP A 193 22.26 -21.30 12.41
C ASP A 193 21.56 -19.92 12.45
N ILE A 194 22.31 -18.83 12.29
CA ILE A 194 21.75 -17.47 12.23
C ILE A 194 20.75 -17.35 11.06
N ILE A 195 21.08 -17.91 9.89
CA ILE A 195 20.17 -17.88 8.73
C ILE A 195 18.88 -18.65 9.02
N THR A 196 19.01 -19.83 9.62
CA THR A 196 17.88 -20.66 10.01
C THR A 196 16.98 -19.91 11.00
N GLU A 197 17.58 -19.32 12.03
CA GLU A 197 16.87 -18.57 13.05
C GLU A 197 16.15 -17.33 12.47
N ILE A 198 16.77 -16.60 11.53
CA ILE A 198 16.11 -15.48 10.82
C ILE A 198 14.85 -15.97 10.09
N CYS A 199 14.95 -17.09 9.37
CA CYS A 199 13.82 -17.61 8.60
C CYS A 199 12.69 -18.08 9.53
N GLU A 200 13.01 -18.77 10.62
CA GLU A 200 12.03 -19.29 11.59
C GLU A 200 11.36 -18.16 12.38
N LYS A 201 12.14 -17.21 12.91
CA LYS A 201 11.60 -16.07 13.68
C LYS A 201 10.75 -15.12 12.85
N SER A 202 10.92 -15.12 11.52
CA SER A 202 10.15 -14.23 10.66
C SER A 202 8.65 -14.44 10.76
N GLN A 203 8.18 -15.66 11.04
CA GLN A 203 6.76 -16.05 11.01
C GLN A 203 6.05 -15.54 9.73
N GLY A 204 6.78 -15.53 8.60
CA GLY A 204 6.29 -15.05 7.31
C GLY A 204 6.15 -13.51 7.18
N VAL A 205 6.62 -12.72 8.16
CA VAL A 205 6.57 -11.25 8.12
C VAL A 205 7.77 -10.71 7.36
N PHE A 206 7.60 -10.46 6.06
CA PHE A 206 8.70 -10.03 5.17
C PHE A 206 9.36 -8.71 5.61
N LEU A 207 8.59 -7.76 6.14
CA LEU A 207 9.13 -6.50 6.66
C LEU A 207 10.08 -6.75 7.84
N TRP A 208 9.77 -7.71 8.72
CA TRP A 208 10.64 -8.07 9.82
C TRP A 208 11.98 -8.62 9.30
N VAL A 209 11.94 -9.52 8.31
CA VAL A 209 13.15 -10.06 7.66
C VAL A 209 13.98 -8.94 7.03
N PHE A 210 13.34 -8.02 6.32
CA PHE A 210 14.02 -6.86 5.73
C PHE A 210 14.79 -6.05 6.78
N LEU A 211 14.16 -5.77 7.92
CA LEU A 211 14.76 -4.99 9.01
C LEU A 211 15.89 -5.76 9.71
N VAL A 212 15.70 -7.06 9.97
CA VAL A 212 16.73 -7.91 10.58
C VAL A 212 17.95 -8.03 9.68
N VAL A 213 17.76 -8.29 8.38
CA VAL A 213 18.86 -8.34 7.42
C VAL A 213 19.62 -7.01 7.39
N ARG A 214 18.92 -5.87 7.45
CA ARG A 214 19.57 -4.55 7.53
C ARG A 214 20.38 -4.38 8.83
N SER A 215 19.86 -4.85 9.97
CA SER A 215 20.57 -4.87 11.26
C SER A 215 21.82 -5.77 11.21
N MET A 216 21.72 -6.96 10.61
CA MET A 216 22.85 -7.87 10.41
C MET A 216 23.92 -7.25 9.52
N ILE A 217 23.54 -6.61 8.41
CA ILE A 217 24.48 -5.92 7.51
C ILE A 217 25.22 -4.80 8.27
N ALA A 218 24.52 -4.03 9.11
CA ALA A 218 25.17 -3.00 9.93
C ALA A 218 26.19 -3.61 10.91
N GLY A 219 25.86 -4.75 11.53
CA GLY A 219 26.80 -5.48 12.38
C GLY A 219 28.04 -5.99 11.63
N LEU A 220 27.85 -6.54 10.43
CA LEU A 220 28.95 -6.99 9.57
C LEU A 220 29.88 -5.84 9.17
N ILE A 221 29.31 -4.69 8.80
CA ILE A 221 30.08 -3.47 8.46
C ILE A 221 30.93 -3.01 9.67
N ASN A 222 30.38 -3.14 10.88
CA ASN A 222 31.10 -2.83 12.12
C ASN A 222 32.09 -3.93 12.56
N GLN A 223 32.21 -5.01 11.79
CA GLN A 223 33.02 -6.19 12.11
C GLN A 223 32.64 -6.82 13.46
N ASP A 224 31.35 -6.82 13.78
CA ASP A 224 30.83 -7.44 15.00
C ASP A 224 31.15 -8.95 15.01
N GLN A 225 31.53 -9.46 16.18
CA GLN A 225 31.73 -10.90 16.37
C GLN A 225 30.40 -11.66 16.22
N ILE A 226 30.46 -12.94 15.90
CA ILE A 226 29.27 -13.82 15.73
C ILE A 226 28.35 -13.77 16.95
N SER A 227 28.92 -13.74 18.17
CA SER A 227 28.17 -13.62 19.42
C SER A 227 27.31 -12.35 19.47
N LEU A 228 27.83 -11.22 18.96
CA LEU A 228 27.11 -9.95 18.91
C LEU A 228 26.07 -9.93 17.78
N LEU A 229 26.36 -10.55 16.63
CA LEU A 229 25.37 -10.74 15.56
C LEU A 229 24.18 -11.59 16.03
N ARG A 230 24.45 -12.71 16.74
CA ARG A 230 23.41 -13.54 17.34
C ARG A 230 22.63 -12.78 18.41
N LYS A 231 23.31 -12.01 19.27
CA LYS A 231 22.65 -11.12 20.24
C LYS A 231 21.72 -10.12 19.55
N ARG A 232 22.15 -9.47 18.46
CA ARG A 232 21.30 -8.55 17.67
C ARG A 232 20.04 -9.22 17.17
N LEU A 233 20.11 -10.50 16.76
CA LEU A 233 18.95 -11.28 16.32
C LEU A 233 18.04 -11.69 17.48
N HIS A 234 18.62 -11.98 18.65
CA HIS A 234 17.88 -12.38 19.86
C HIS A 234 17.13 -11.21 20.48
N ASP A 235 17.79 -10.06 20.55
CA ASP A 235 17.23 -8.81 21.09
C ASP A 235 16.29 -8.14 20.09
N PHE A 236 16.25 -8.60 18.82
CA PHE A 236 15.34 -8.05 17.82
C PHE A 236 13.88 -8.39 18.16
N PRO A 237 13.00 -7.40 18.37
CA PRO A 237 11.62 -7.66 18.74
C PRO A 237 10.89 -8.47 17.67
N SER A 238 10.14 -9.48 18.11
CA SER A 238 9.28 -10.28 17.20
C SER A 238 8.05 -9.48 16.76
N ASP A 239 7.58 -8.56 17.60
CA ASP A 239 6.50 -7.63 17.26
C ASP A 239 7.04 -6.35 16.59
N LEU A 240 6.43 -5.95 15.48
CA LEU A 240 6.86 -4.77 14.73
C LEU A 240 6.59 -3.46 15.49
N ASN A 241 5.55 -3.37 16.32
CA ASN A 241 5.28 -2.17 17.12
C ASN A 241 6.34 -1.99 18.20
N ASP A 242 6.77 -3.08 18.86
CA ASP A 242 7.87 -3.03 19.82
C ASP A 242 9.16 -2.55 19.14
N PHE A 243 9.42 -3.02 17.92
CA PHE A 243 10.56 -2.55 17.13
C PHE A 243 10.44 -1.07 16.75
N PHE A 244 9.28 -0.61 16.27
CA PHE A 244 9.07 0.80 15.94
C PHE A 244 9.19 1.68 17.19
N ARG A 245 8.70 1.22 18.34
CA ARG A 245 8.87 1.88 19.64
C ARG A 245 10.34 1.97 20.03
N GLN A 246 11.11 0.89 19.90
CA GLN A 246 12.57 0.95 20.13
C GLN A 246 13.29 1.96 19.22
N ILE A 247 12.94 2.01 17.92
CA ILE A 247 13.51 3.03 17.02
C ILE A 247 13.14 4.42 17.52
N PHE A 248 11.86 4.64 17.81
CA PHE A 248 11.33 5.92 18.26
C PHE A 248 12.02 6.38 19.56
N ASP A 249 12.12 5.51 20.55
CA ASP A 249 12.75 5.81 21.85
C ASP A 249 14.26 6.06 21.71
N SER A 250 14.91 5.47 20.71
CA SER A 250 16.33 5.68 20.43
C SER A 250 16.65 7.02 19.75
N MET A 251 15.64 7.76 19.26
CA MET A 251 15.85 9.02 18.56
C MET A 251 16.48 10.06 19.48
N ASP A 252 17.36 10.89 18.92
CA ASP A 252 18.05 11.92 19.70
C ASP A 252 17.03 12.94 20.27
N PRO A 253 16.97 13.13 21.61
CA PRO A 253 16.05 14.07 22.23
C PRO A 253 16.15 15.49 21.67
N ILE A 254 17.30 15.90 21.16
CA ILE A 254 17.49 17.24 20.59
C ILE A 254 16.59 17.50 19.37
N TYR A 255 16.23 16.45 18.63
CA TYR A 255 15.37 16.55 17.44
C TYR A 255 13.92 16.19 17.72
N ARG A 256 13.53 15.90 18.97
CA ARG A 256 12.22 15.34 19.30
C ARG A 256 11.05 16.19 18.80
N MET A 257 11.13 17.50 18.99
CA MET A 257 10.09 18.44 18.55
C MET A 257 9.96 18.46 17.02
N LYS A 258 11.06 18.73 16.31
CA LYS A 258 11.13 18.72 14.84
C LYS A 258 10.64 17.39 14.24
N THR A 259 11.05 16.27 14.82
CA THR A 259 10.67 14.93 14.35
C THR A 259 9.20 14.64 14.62
N SER A 260 8.66 15.08 15.77
CA SER A 260 7.22 14.98 16.07
C SER A 260 6.38 15.74 15.04
N HIS A 261 6.78 16.96 14.67
CA HIS A 261 6.09 17.72 13.63
C HIS A 261 6.12 17.00 12.27
N MET A 262 7.26 16.42 11.90
CA MET A 262 7.36 15.61 10.66
C MET A 262 6.41 14.41 10.67
N PHE A 263 6.35 13.65 11.77
CA PHE A 263 5.44 12.52 11.88
C PHE A 263 3.98 12.96 11.84
N GLN A 264 3.60 13.99 12.61
CA GLN A 264 2.23 14.50 12.63
C GLN A 264 1.83 15.03 11.26
N ALA A 265 2.66 15.86 10.62
CA ALA A 265 2.39 16.36 9.27
C ALA A 265 2.14 15.20 8.30
N THR A 266 3.03 14.20 8.29
CA THR A 266 2.89 13.02 7.40
C THR A 266 1.65 12.19 7.74
N LEU A 267 1.31 12.07 9.02
CA LEU A 267 0.15 11.31 9.49
C LEU A 267 -1.18 11.96 9.08
N PHE A 268 -1.25 13.29 9.18
CA PHE A 268 -2.44 14.09 8.92
C PHE A 268 -2.56 14.62 7.50
N ALA A 269 -1.49 14.59 6.70
CA ALA A 269 -1.53 15.01 5.29
C ALA A 269 -2.53 14.22 4.43
N GLY A 270 -3.01 13.07 4.92
CA GLY A 270 -4.05 12.29 4.27
C GLY A 270 -3.64 11.85 2.86
N HIS A 271 -4.24 12.48 1.85
CA HIS A 271 -4.03 12.23 0.41
C HIS A 271 -2.96 13.13 -0.23
N SER A 272 -2.57 14.19 0.48
CA SER A 272 -1.54 15.11 0.00
C SER A 272 -0.18 14.48 0.22
N LEU A 273 0.51 14.16 -0.87
CA LEU A 273 1.90 13.69 -0.79
C LEU A 273 2.75 14.85 -0.27
N LEU A 274 3.27 14.68 0.95
CA LEU A 274 4.26 15.61 1.46
C LEU A 274 5.57 15.41 0.71
N THR A 275 6.30 16.50 0.54
CA THR A 275 7.59 16.48 -0.14
C THR A 275 8.68 16.86 0.84
N THR A 276 9.93 16.59 0.47
CA THR A 276 11.09 17.13 1.17
C THR A 276 11.01 18.65 1.34
N LEU A 277 10.37 19.38 0.43
CA LEU A 277 10.20 20.83 0.59
C LEU A 277 9.16 21.17 1.65
N THR A 278 8.06 20.42 1.73
CA THR A 278 7.06 20.64 2.78
C THR A 278 7.69 20.45 4.15
N HIS A 279 8.48 19.39 4.32
CA HIS A 279 9.23 19.18 5.56
C HIS A 279 10.33 20.20 5.81
N TRP A 280 10.96 20.73 4.76
CA TRP A 280 11.92 21.83 4.89
C TRP A 280 11.28 23.07 5.51
N TYR A 281 10.14 23.51 4.97
CA TYR A 281 9.46 24.71 5.48
C TYR A 281 8.82 24.47 6.86
N LEU A 282 8.39 23.24 7.15
CA LEU A 282 7.97 22.86 8.49
C LEU A 282 9.14 22.96 9.49
N ASP A 283 10.30 22.41 9.13
CA ASP A 283 11.52 22.47 9.95
C ASP A 283 12.01 23.90 10.17
N ASP A 284 11.89 24.77 9.16
CA ASP A 284 12.22 26.19 9.23
C ASP A 284 11.25 26.96 10.12
N SER A 285 9.94 26.63 10.07
CA SER A 285 8.91 27.28 10.88
C SER A 285 9.08 27.03 12.39
N ASP A 286 9.73 25.94 12.77
CA ASP A 286 10.06 25.64 14.16
C ASP A 286 11.06 26.65 14.75
N ASP A 287 11.97 27.17 13.92
CA ASP A 287 12.97 28.16 14.33
C ASP A 287 12.50 29.60 14.01
N HIS A 288 11.59 29.74 13.05
CA HIS A 288 11.06 31.00 12.54
C HIS A 288 9.52 30.94 12.39
N PRO A 289 8.74 31.10 13.48
CA PRO A 289 7.28 30.92 13.46
C PRO A 289 6.53 31.82 12.46
N ASP A 290 7.04 33.04 12.26
CA ASP A 290 6.46 34.02 11.34
C ASP A 290 6.98 33.87 9.90
N ALA A 291 7.82 32.88 9.60
CA ALA A 291 8.39 32.68 8.27
C ALA A 291 7.28 32.55 7.21
N ALA A 292 6.23 31.78 7.50
CA ALA A 292 5.11 31.62 6.58
C ALA A 292 4.34 32.93 6.30
N LEU A 293 4.35 33.87 7.26
CA LEU A 293 3.65 35.15 7.15
C LEU A 293 4.50 36.25 6.51
N THR A 294 5.82 36.14 6.62
CA THR A 294 6.80 37.17 6.21
C THR A 294 7.54 36.80 4.93
N MET A 295 7.54 35.53 4.54
CA MET A 295 8.22 35.05 3.34
C MET A 295 7.56 35.62 2.08
N LYS A 296 8.40 36.20 1.22
CA LYS A 296 7.97 36.68 -0.09
C LYS A 296 7.61 35.50 -0.98
N VAL A 297 6.41 35.52 -1.55
CA VAL A 297 5.96 34.52 -2.51
C VAL A 297 6.61 34.80 -3.87
N GLU A 298 7.58 33.97 -4.25
CA GLU A 298 8.27 34.07 -5.53
C GLU A 298 8.60 32.69 -6.12
N ARG A 299 8.90 32.65 -7.41
CA ARG A 299 9.30 31.41 -8.08
C ARG A 299 10.69 31.01 -7.58
N GLY A 300 10.77 29.85 -6.94
CA GLY A 300 12.04 29.31 -6.45
C GLY A 300 12.98 28.91 -7.60
N ASP A 301 14.27 29.12 -7.39
CA ASP A 301 15.34 28.60 -8.25
C ASP A 301 15.42 27.07 -8.09
N ASN A 302 15.43 26.34 -9.21
CA ASN A 302 15.53 24.89 -9.22
C ASN A 302 16.79 24.36 -8.52
N ALA A 303 17.92 25.09 -8.59
CA ALA A 303 19.14 24.70 -7.90
C ALA A 303 18.98 24.78 -6.38
N ILE A 304 18.37 25.87 -5.88
CA ILE A 304 18.08 26.07 -4.45
C ILE A 304 17.07 25.03 -3.96
N ILE A 305 16.02 24.77 -4.76
CA ILE A 305 15.01 23.76 -4.42
C ILE A 305 15.64 22.38 -4.28
N LYS A 306 16.49 22.00 -5.23
CA LYS A 306 17.19 20.71 -5.22
C LYS A 306 18.11 20.60 -4.01
N GLU A 307 18.90 21.63 -3.72
CA GLU A 307 19.78 21.66 -2.55
C GLU A 307 18.98 21.50 -1.24
N ARG A 308 17.87 22.24 -1.07
CA ARG A 308 16.98 22.10 0.09
C ARG A 308 16.40 20.69 0.20
N SER A 309 15.99 20.10 -0.92
CA SER A 309 15.48 18.73 -0.96
C SER A 309 16.53 17.73 -0.47
N GLU A 310 17.76 17.81 -0.98
CA GLU A 310 18.86 16.91 -0.61
C GLU A 310 19.23 17.06 0.87
N GLN A 311 19.35 18.30 1.36
CA GLN A 311 19.61 18.57 2.77
C GLN A 311 18.47 18.06 3.68
N MET A 312 17.22 18.28 3.29
CA MET A 312 16.08 17.76 4.04
C MET A 312 16.09 16.23 4.04
N GLY A 313 16.52 15.60 2.95
CA GLY A 313 16.66 14.16 2.90
C GLY A 313 17.65 13.60 3.91
N VAL A 314 18.79 14.28 4.08
CA VAL A 314 19.77 13.96 5.14
C VAL A 314 19.15 14.11 6.53
N ARG A 315 18.40 15.20 6.76
CA ARG A 315 17.72 15.46 8.04
C ARG A 315 16.65 14.41 8.35
N ILE A 316 15.80 14.04 7.40
CA ILE A 316 14.78 12.99 7.58
C ILE A 316 15.45 11.66 7.93
N ASN A 317 16.47 11.26 7.17
CA ASN A 317 17.18 10.01 7.41
C ASN A 317 17.84 9.98 8.81
N GLY A 318 18.53 11.06 9.18
CA GLY A 318 19.21 11.15 10.47
C GLY A 318 18.27 11.27 11.67
N ARG A 319 17.18 12.03 11.55
CA ARG A 319 16.27 12.33 12.67
C ARG A 319 15.17 11.29 12.85
N CYS A 320 14.65 10.72 11.76
CA CYS A 320 13.53 9.77 11.79
C CYS A 320 13.98 8.30 11.82
N LYS A 321 15.29 8.03 11.67
CA LYS A 321 15.90 6.69 11.70
C LYS A 321 15.19 5.64 10.83
N GLY A 322 14.67 6.06 9.68
CA GLY A 322 13.97 5.19 8.73
C GLY A 322 12.50 4.92 9.03
N LEU A 323 11.89 5.57 10.02
CA LEU A 323 10.42 5.55 10.18
C LEU A 323 9.71 6.37 9.09
N LEU A 324 10.37 7.43 8.61
CA LEU A 324 10.03 8.15 7.38
C LEU A 324 11.08 7.88 6.31
N GLU A 325 10.63 7.75 5.06
CA GLU A 325 11.48 7.54 3.90
C GLU A 325 11.13 8.48 2.75
N MET A 326 12.15 8.80 1.97
CA MET A 326 11.99 9.54 0.71
C MET A 326 11.71 8.57 -0.42
N ARG A 327 10.64 8.81 -1.17
CA ARG A 327 10.25 8.05 -2.35
C ARG A 327 10.51 8.87 -3.61
N LYS A 328 10.87 8.17 -4.69
CA LYS A 328 10.97 8.81 -6.01
C LYS A 328 9.55 9.13 -6.50
N THR A 329 9.36 10.38 -6.92
CA THR A 329 8.08 10.91 -7.40
C THR A 329 7.50 10.01 -8.50
N GLY A 330 6.23 9.61 -8.35
CA GLY A 330 5.49 8.85 -9.37
C GLY A 330 5.50 7.31 -9.26
N GLN A 331 5.98 6.72 -8.16
CA GLN A 331 5.91 5.25 -7.97
C GLN A 331 4.48 4.70 -7.82
N TYR A 332 3.48 5.54 -7.54
CA TYR A 332 2.09 5.12 -7.33
C TYR A 332 1.04 5.86 -8.17
N THR A 333 1.42 6.82 -9.00
CA THR A 333 0.44 7.49 -9.87
C THR A 333 0.09 6.59 -11.05
N MET A 334 -1.11 6.01 -11.03
CA MET A 334 -1.76 5.40 -12.20
C MET A 334 -1.98 6.47 -13.26
N ARG A 335 -0.93 6.82 -13.99
CA ARG A 335 -0.94 7.43 -15.33
C ARG A 335 0.50 7.69 -15.73
N ALA A 336 0.84 7.19 -16.91
CA ALA A 336 2.04 7.53 -17.65
C ALA A 336 2.12 9.06 -17.85
N ALA A 337 2.69 9.76 -16.88
CA ALA A 337 3.40 11.00 -17.14
C ALA A 337 4.87 10.61 -17.25
N THR A 338 5.53 11.01 -18.32
CA THR A 338 6.99 10.99 -18.41
C THR A 338 7.58 11.49 -17.09
N PRO A 339 8.50 10.75 -16.43
CA PRO A 339 9.09 11.21 -15.19
C PRO A 339 9.90 12.46 -15.49
N THR A 340 9.29 13.63 -15.32
CA THR A 340 10.05 14.85 -15.11
C THR A 340 10.70 14.67 -13.75
N GLU A 341 12.03 14.60 -13.73
CA GLU A 341 12.80 14.60 -12.49
C GLU A 341 12.45 15.87 -11.72
N GLN A 342 11.50 15.75 -10.79
CA GLN A 342 11.18 16.84 -9.89
C GLN A 342 12.40 17.07 -8.99
N PRO A 343 12.77 18.33 -8.69
CA PRO A 343 13.90 18.62 -7.82
C PRO A 343 13.59 18.34 -6.35
N TRP A 344 12.51 17.62 -6.04
CA TRP A 344 12.12 17.19 -4.70
C TRP A 344 11.63 15.74 -4.70
N GLN A 345 11.67 15.12 -3.52
CA GLN A 345 11.22 13.75 -3.29
C GLN A 345 9.94 13.74 -2.46
N GLU A 346 9.10 12.73 -2.65
CA GLU A 346 7.95 12.47 -1.80
C GLU A 346 8.43 11.89 -0.46
N VAL A 347 7.73 12.19 0.63
CA VAL A 347 8.03 11.67 1.97
C VAL A 347 6.81 10.95 2.50
N ASP A 348 7.01 9.71 2.94
CA ASP A 348 5.96 8.88 3.55
C ASP A 348 6.58 7.93 4.57
N PHE A 349 5.75 7.26 5.37
CA PHE A 349 6.22 6.21 6.26
C PHE A 349 6.86 5.06 5.47
N LEU A 350 7.89 4.42 6.05
CA LEU A 350 8.54 3.23 5.48
C LEU A 350 7.50 2.17 5.04
N HIS A 351 6.50 1.94 5.88
CA HIS A 351 5.44 0.98 5.62
C HIS A 351 4.13 1.38 6.31
N ARG A 352 2.99 0.86 5.83
CA ARG A 352 1.68 1.10 6.45
C ARG A 352 1.65 0.75 7.94
N THR A 353 2.36 -0.30 8.35
CA THR A 353 2.46 -0.71 9.76
C THR A 353 3.11 0.34 10.65
N VAL A 354 4.06 1.14 10.13
CA VAL A 354 4.64 2.27 10.86
C VAL A 354 3.60 3.37 11.05
N ARG A 355 2.80 3.64 10.02
CA ARG A 355 1.70 4.60 10.13
C ARG A 355 0.64 4.14 11.13
N ASP A 356 0.30 2.85 11.13
CA ASP A 356 -0.64 2.27 12.08
C ASP A 356 -0.11 2.37 13.51
N PHE A 357 1.19 2.15 13.73
CA PHE A 357 1.87 2.34 15.01
C PHE A 357 1.67 3.76 15.57
N PHE A 358 1.85 4.80 14.76
CA PHE A 358 1.61 6.20 15.16
C PHE A 358 0.12 6.58 15.31
N ARG A 359 -0.82 5.67 15.05
CA ARG A 359 -2.27 5.86 15.32
C ARG A 359 -2.74 5.14 16.58
N THR A 360 -1.87 4.38 17.23
CA THR A 360 -2.21 3.72 18.50
C THR A 360 -2.32 4.75 19.62
N LEU A 361 -3.12 4.46 20.66
CA LEU A 361 -3.36 5.40 21.77
C LEU A 361 -2.11 5.70 22.61
N ASP A 362 -1.07 4.86 22.48
CA ASP A 362 0.16 4.92 23.27
C ASP A 362 1.27 5.75 22.60
N MET A 363 0.99 6.38 21.46
CA MET A 363 1.93 7.17 20.63
C MET A 363 1.31 8.50 20.24
#